data_AF-A0A1J3ED20-F1
#
_entry.id   AF-A0A1J3ED20-F1
#
_cell.length_a   1.000
_cell.length_b   1.000
_cell.length_c   1.000
_cell.angle_alpha   90.00
_cell.angle_beta   90.00
_cell.angle_gamma   90.00
#
_symmetry.space_group_name_H-M   'P 1'
#
loop_
_entity.id
_entity.type
_entity.pdbx_description
1 polymer ?
#
loop_
_entity_poly.entity_id
_entity_poly.type
_entity_poly.pdbx_seq_one_letter_code
_entity_poly.pdbx_strand_id
1 'polypeptide(L)'
;TMEVGAVAAMRYVKDGIRAARMVMKYSQHTLLAGEGASAFAISMGLPGPTNLSSPESVKKWSDWKENRCQPNFRKNVVPANDCGPYKPNNGAMDISGDIRGADSCEMGKIEFRPPLVGSHNHDTISMAVI
;
A
#
# COMPACT_ATOMS: atom_id res chain seq x y z
N THR A 1 -13.86 -4.81 -28.04
CA THR A 1 -13.11 -3.64 -27.53
C THR A 1 -12.17 -4.11 -26.43
N MET A 2 -11.11 -3.36 -26.12
CA MET A 2 -10.19 -3.68 -25.01
C MET A 2 -10.66 -2.99 -23.70
N GLU A 3 -11.93 -3.21 -23.34
CA GLU A 3 -12.52 -2.62 -22.14
C GLU A 3 -12.07 -3.36 -20.89
N VAL A 4 -11.80 -2.59 -19.83
CA VAL A 4 -11.31 -3.09 -18.55
C VAL A 4 -12.02 -2.37 -17.42
N GLY A 5 -12.38 -3.10 -16.38
CA GLY A 5 -12.88 -2.54 -15.13
C GLY A 5 -12.27 -3.26 -13.94
N ALA A 6 -11.92 -2.50 -12.92
CA ALA A 6 -11.23 -2.97 -11.73
C ALA A 6 -11.70 -2.21 -10.49
N VAL A 7 -11.59 -2.88 -9.34
CA VAL A 7 -11.79 -2.28 -8.02
C VAL A 7 -10.62 -2.63 -7.12
N ALA A 8 -10.13 -1.68 -6.33
CA ALA A 8 -9.04 -1.89 -5.38
C ALA A 8 -9.44 -1.43 -3.97
N ALA A 9 -8.97 -2.15 -2.94
CA ALA A 9 -9.23 -1.81 -1.54
C ALA A 9 -10.73 -1.55 -1.20
N MET A 10 -11.65 -2.14 -1.97
CA MET A 10 -13.10 -2.00 -1.78
C MET A 10 -13.53 -2.70 -0.49
N ARG A 11 -14.33 -2.02 0.33
CA ARG A 11 -14.83 -2.52 1.61
C ARG A 11 -16.32 -2.86 1.54
N TYR A 12 -16.79 -3.69 2.47
CA TYR A 12 -18.22 -3.94 2.75
C TYR A 12 -19.09 -4.56 1.64
N VAL A 13 -18.56 -4.81 0.45
CA VAL A 13 -19.26 -5.43 -0.68
C VAL A 13 -18.60 -6.77 -1.01
N LYS A 14 -19.37 -7.85 -0.96
CA LYS A 14 -18.88 -9.23 -1.16
C LYS A 14 -18.48 -9.51 -2.61
N ASP A 15 -19.26 -9.03 -3.56
CA ASP A 15 -19.14 -9.40 -4.98
C ASP A 15 -18.17 -8.49 -5.74
N GLY A 16 -16.87 -8.57 -5.43
CA GLY A 16 -15.83 -7.74 -6.05
C GLY A 16 -15.78 -7.79 -7.58
N ILE A 17 -15.95 -8.97 -8.17
CA ILE A 17 -15.94 -9.14 -9.63
C ILE A 17 -17.16 -8.51 -10.32
N ARG A 18 -18.32 -8.49 -9.64
CA ARG A 18 -19.52 -7.80 -10.16
C ARG A 18 -19.32 -6.30 -10.12
N ALA A 19 -18.72 -5.78 -9.06
CA ALA A 19 -18.36 -4.36 -8.97
C ALA A 19 -17.36 -3.97 -10.08
N ALA A 20 -16.29 -4.75 -10.30
CA ALA A 20 -15.33 -4.51 -11.39
C ALA A 20 -16.01 -4.52 -12.77
N ARG A 21 -16.93 -5.46 -13.01
CA ARG A 21 -17.72 -5.50 -14.24
C ARG A 21 -18.67 -4.30 -14.37
N MET A 22 -19.20 -3.78 -13.27
CA MET A 22 -20.00 -2.55 -13.27
C MET A 22 -19.14 -1.33 -13.62
N VAL A 23 -17.89 -1.25 -13.11
CA VAL A 23 -16.93 -0.20 -13.50
C VAL A 23 -16.72 -0.21 -15.02
N MET A 24 -16.45 -1.39 -15.59
CA MET A 24 -16.25 -1.54 -17.04
C MET A 24 -17.47 -1.11 -17.87
N LYS A 25 -18.69 -1.42 -17.40
CA LYS A 25 -19.93 -1.21 -18.17
C LYS A 25 -20.56 0.15 -17.98
N TYR A 26 -20.39 0.77 -16.81
CA TYR A 26 -21.17 1.93 -16.37
C TYR A 26 -20.31 3.09 -15.90
N SER A 27 -19.02 3.08 -16.20
CA SER A 27 -18.14 4.21 -15.99
C SER A 27 -17.16 4.36 -17.15
N GLN A 28 -16.59 5.54 -17.32
CA GLN A 28 -15.48 5.76 -18.24
C GLN A 28 -14.12 5.47 -17.57
N HIS A 29 -14.12 5.07 -16.29
CA HIS A 29 -12.92 4.77 -15.54
C HIS A 29 -12.55 3.29 -15.68
N THR A 30 -11.25 3.00 -15.59
CA THR A 30 -10.76 1.61 -15.56
C THR A 30 -10.70 1.06 -14.14
N LEU A 31 -10.41 1.89 -13.14
CA LEU A 31 -10.18 1.46 -11.76
C LEU A 31 -10.82 2.45 -10.77
N LEU A 32 -11.61 1.92 -9.83
CA LEU A 32 -12.07 2.64 -8.64
C LEU A 32 -11.44 2.05 -7.39
N ALA A 33 -11.21 2.85 -6.35
CA ALA A 33 -10.56 2.38 -5.12
C ALA A 33 -11.26 2.81 -3.82
N GLY A 34 -10.99 2.07 -2.74
CA GLY A 34 -11.36 2.44 -1.38
C GLY A 34 -12.87 2.53 -1.15
N GLU A 35 -13.28 3.50 -0.33
CA GLU A 35 -14.68 3.72 0.03
C GLU A 35 -15.51 4.22 -1.15
N GLY A 36 -14.93 4.97 -2.09
CA GLY A 36 -15.59 5.39 -3.33
C GLY A 36 -15.99 4.21 -4.21
N ALA A 37 -15.14 3.17 -4.30
CA ALA A 37 -15.50 1.93 -5.00
C ALA A 37 -16.68 1.21 -4.34
N SER A 38 -16.72 1.18 -3.00
CA SER A 38 -17.84 0.62 -2.24
C SER A 38 -19.14 1.38 -2.48
N ALA A 39 -19.08 2.71 -2.43
CA ALA A 39 -20.24 3.58 -2.66
C ALA A 39 -20.80 3.38 -4.08
N PHE A 40 -19.92 3.35 -5.10
CA PHE A 40 -20.30 3.05 -6.48
C PHE A 40 -20.96 1.67 -6.61
N ALA A 41 -20.35 0.63 -6.04
CA ALA A 41 -20.89 -0.72 -6.12
C ALA A 41 -22.31 -0.83 -5.52
N ILE A 42 -22.52 -0.18 -4.36
CA ILE A 42 -23.82 -0.15 -3.68
C ILE A 42 -24.84 0.68 -4.48
N SER A 43 -24.45 1.85 -5.02
CA SER A 43 -25.35 2.66 -5.86
C SER A 43 -25.75 1.96 -7.15
N MET A 44 -24.92 1.03 -7.64
CA MET A 44 -25.22 0.16 -8.78
C MET A 44 -26.06 -1.08 -8.41
N GLY A 45 -26.51 -1.18 -7.14
CA GLY A 45 -27.45 -2.20 -6.67
C GLY A 45 -26.80 -3.46 -6.08
N LEU A 46 -25.50 -3.45 -5.79
CA LEU A 46 -24.89 -4.54 -5.03
C LEU A 46 -25.24 -4.43 -3.54
N PRO A 47 -25.45 -5.56 -2.83
CA PRO A 47 -25.72 -5.54 -1.39
C PRO A 47 -24.55 -4.94 -0.60
N GLY A 48 -24.87 -4.08 0.36
CA GLY A 48 -23.91 -3.47 1.26
C GLY A 48 -24.46 -2.20 1.92
N PRO A 49 -23.74 -1.64 2.90
CA PRO A 49 -22.51 -2.17 3.48
C PRO A 49 -22.78 -3.42 4.35
N THR A 50 -21.91 -4.42 4.27
CA THR A 50 -22.03 -5.66 5.05
C THR A 50 -20.69 -6.04 5.68
N ASN A 51 -20.72 -6.65 6.87
CA ASN A 51 -19.52 -7.21 7.48
C ASN A 51 -19.05 -8.44 6.69
N LEU A 52 -17.83 -8.38 6.16
CA LEU A 52 -17.22 -9.48 5.40
C LEU A 52 -16.44 -10.47 6.29
N SER A 53 -16.37 -10.21 7.58
CA SER A 53 -15.60 -11.04 8.53
C SER A 53 -16.40 -12.28 8.92
N SER A 54 -15.77 -13.45 8.80
CA SER A 54 -16.26 -14.70 9.37
C SER A 54 -15.65 -14.94 10.76
N PRO A 55 -16.27 -15.76 11.63
CA PRO A 55 -15.68 -16.15 12.92
C PRO A 55 -14.26 -16.73 12.76
N GLU A 56 -14.02 -17.49 11.69
CA GLU A 56 -12.69 -18.02 11.35
C GLU A 56 -11.68 -16.89 11.04
N SER A 57 -12.07 -15.91 10.23
CA SER A 57 -11.19 -14.78 9.88
C SER A 57 -10.84 -13.92 11.09
N VAL A 58 -11.80 -13.70 11.99
CA VAL A 58 -11.60 -12.95 13.23
C VAL A 58 -10.64 -13.70 14.16
N LYS A 59 -10.81 -15.03 14.27
CA LYS A 59 -9.87 -15.86 15.05
C LYS A 59 -8.46 -15.80 14.47
N LYS A 60 -8.28 -16.02 13.16
CA LYS A 60 -6.96 -15.91 12.50
C LYS A 60 -6.29 -14.56 12.73
N TRP A 61 -7.08 -13.48 12.68
CA TRP A 61 -6.58 -12.15 12.97
C TRP A 61 -6.17 -11.98 14.44
N SER A 62 -6.95 -12.51 15.39
CA SER A 62 -6.62 -12.51 16.82
C SER A 62 -5.33 -13.29 17.10
N ASP A 63 -5.23 -14.52 16.59
CA ASP A 63 -4.06 -15.39 16.74
C ASP A 63 -2.81 -14.72 16.17
N TRP A 64 -2.91 -14.08 15.00
CA TRP A 64 -1.81 -13.30 14.40
C TRP A 64 -1.39 -12.10 15.26
N LYS A 65 -2.36 -11.40 15.84
CA LYS A 65 -2.11 -10.25 16.71
C LYS A 65 -1.46 -10.66 18.02
N GLU A 66 -1.91 -11.76 18.62
CA GLU A 66 -1.29 -12.37 19.82
C GLU A 66 0.13 -12.85 19.52
N ASN A 67 0.37 -13.35 18.31
CA ASN A 67 1.71 -13.70 17.81
C ASN A 67 2.53 -12.49 17.32
N ARG A 68 2.39 -11.32 17.99
CA ARG A 68 3.15 -10.09 17.70
C ARG A 68 3.14 -9.67 16.23
N CYS A 69 2.00 -9.87 15.56
CA CYS A 69 1.80 -9.51 14.17
C CYS A 69 2.80 -10.21 13.21
N GLN A 70 3.17 -11.47 13.48
CA GLN A 70 4.08 -12.25 12.64
C GLN A 70 3.36 -13.39 11.88
N PRO A 71 3.67 -13.60 10.59
CA PRO A 71 4.57 -12.79 9.74
C PRO A 71 3.91 -11.46 9.31
N ASN A 72 4.71 -10.48 8.89
CA ASN A 72 4.24 -9.27 8.23
C ASN A 72 5.15 -8.83 7.07
N PHE A 73 4.69 -7.84 6.31
CA PHE A 73 5.34 -7.35 5.09
C PHE A 73 6.07 -6.01 5.28
N ARG A 74 6.41 -5.62 6.51
CA ARG A 74 7.16 -4.38 6.78
C ARG A 74 8.66 -4.64 6.66
N LYS A 75 9.39 -3.69 6.05
CA LYS A 75 10.87 -3.69 5.98
C LYS A 75 11.42 -2.35 6.45
N ASN A 76 12.61 -2.34 7.05
CA ASN A 76 13.33 -1.12 7.45
C ASN A 76 12.54 -0.21 8.41
N VAL A 77 11.83 -0.81 9.37
CA VAL A 77 11.03 -0.08 10.37
C VAL A 77 11.33 -0.54 11.81
N VAL A 78 10.97 0.31 12.77
CA VAL A 78 10.98 0.02 14.20
C VAL A 78 9.55 0.14 14.75
N PRO A 79 9.04 -0.85 15.51
CA PRO A 79 9.68 -2.13 15.84
C PRO A 79 9.75 -3.09 14.63
N ALA A 80 10.80 -3.92 14.56
CA ALA A 80 10.97 -4.89 13.46
C ALA A 80 10.14 -6.17 13.67
N ASN A 81 10.10 -6.68 14.90
CA ASN A 81 9.53 -7.99 15.27
C ASN A 81 8.32 -7.86 16.20
N ASP A 82 7.56 -6.78 16.07
CA ASP A 82 6.37 -6.54 16.88
C ASP A 82 5.29 -5.83 16.06
N CYS A 83 4.09 -5.72 16.63
CA CYS A 83 3.01 -4.95 16.06
C CYS A 83 3.35 -3.45 15.99
N GLY A 84 2.77 -2.77 15.01
CA GLY A 84 2.89 -1.32 14.86
C GLY A 84 2.15 -0.52 15.94
N PRO A 85 2.14 0.82 15.84
CA PRO A 85 2.54 1.61 14.67
C PRO A 85 4.06 1.58 14.43
N TYR A 86 4.43 1.37 13.17
CA TYR A 86 5.81 1.30 12.72
C TYR A 86 6.33 2.70 12.39
N LYS A 87 7.61 2.95 12.67
CA LYS A 87 8.33 4.15 12.22
C LYS A 87 9.48 3.74 11.32
N PRO A 88 9.85 4.54 10.30
CA PRO A 88 11.07 4.30 9.54
C PRO A 88 12.25 4.16 10.49
N ASN A 89 13.10 3.18 10.23
CA ASN A 89 14.38 3.10 10.93
C ASN A 89 15.31 4.17 10.31
N ASN A 90 15.45 5.32 10.97
CA ASN A 90 16.24 6.46 10.46
C ASN A 90 17.74 6.15 10.26
N GLY A 91 18.23 4.96 10.67
CA GLY A 91 19.55 4.44 10.30
C GLY A 91 19.64 3.93 8.85
N ALA A 92 18.52 3.87 8.13
CA ALA A 92 18.45 3.59 6.69
C ALA A 92 18.10 4.86 5.89
N MET A 93 18.55 6.02 6.37
CA MET A 93 18.83 7.12 5.44
C MET A 93 20.08 6.68 4.68
N ASP A 94 19.95 6.46 3.38
CA ASP A 94 21.07 6.23 2.47
C ASP A 94 21.84 7.56 2.34
N ILE A 95 22.45 8.00 3.44
CA ILE A 95 23.46 9.05 3.43
C ILE A 95 24.75 8.34 2.97
N SER A 96 24.83 8.11 1.66
CA SER A 96 26.13 8.13 0.98
C SER A 96 26.53 9.61 0.82
N GLY A 97 26.79 10.23 1.97
CA GLY A 97 27.16 11.63 2.11
C GLY A 97 27.84 11.77 3.47
N ASP A 98 29.06 11.25 3.56
CA ASP A 98 29.90 11.27 4.75
C ASP A 98 30.07 12.73 5.24
N ILE A 99 29.20 13.20 6.15
CA ILE A 99 29.42 14.47 6.85
C ILE A 99 30.30 14.17 8.05
N ARG A 100 31.59 14.01 7.75
CA ARG A 100 32.65 14.31 8.69
C ARG A 100 33.09 15.75 8.45
N GLY A 101 32.87 16.59 9.46
CA GLY A 101 33.74 17.73 9.69
C GLY A 101 33.06 19.09 9.67
N ALA A 102 33.19 19.74 10.82
CA ALA A 102 33.37 21.17 11.05
C ALA A 102 33.65 22.05 9.82
N ASP A 103 33.05 23.24 9.85
CA ASP A 103 33.58 24.52 9.37
C ASP A 103 34.46 24.50 8.12
N SER A 104 33.86 24.68 6.95
CA SER A 104 34.29 25.67 5.93
C SER A 104 33.56 25.44 4.59
N CYS A 105 33.23 26.55 3.92
CA CYS A 105 32.61 26.56 2.60
C CYS A 105 33.65 26.24 1.52
N GLU A 106 33.68 25.00 1.01
CA GLU A 106 34.28 24.71 -0.30
C GLU A 106 33.35 23.87 -1.19
N MET A 107 33.21 24.33 -2.43
CA MET A 107 32.35 23.76 -3.47
C MET A 107 33.03 22.55 -4.11
N GLY A 108 32.90 21.38 -3.48
CA GLY A 108 33.41 20.11 -4.00
C GLY A 108 32.52 19.51 -5.11
N LYS A 109 33.14 19.00 -6.19
CA LYS A 109 32.48 18.34 -7.32
C LYS A 109 31.61 17.15 -6.84
N ILE A 110 30.31 17.21 -7.13
CA ILE A 110 29.39 16.08 -6.92
C ILE A 110 29.61 15.08 -8.06
N GLU A 111 30.33 14.00 -7.78
CA GLU A 111 30.40 12.86 -8.70
C GLU A 111 29.13 12.02 -8.53
N PHE A 112 28.20 12.18 -9.48
CA PHE A 112 26.91 11.50 -9.48
C PHE A 112 27.13 9.99 -9.73
N ARG A 113 27.17 9.19 -8.67
CA ARG A 113 27.05 7.72 -8.81
C ARG A 113 25.57 7.41 -9.11
N PRO A 114 25.24 6.79 -10.25
CA PRO A 114 23.88 6.31 -10.48
C PRO A 114 23.52 5.32 -9.36
N PRO A 115 22.28 5.33 -8.86
CA PRO A 115 21.85 4.33 -7.89
C PRO A 115 22.04 2.94 -8.50
N LEU A 116 22.87 2.11 -7.87
CA LEU A 116 23.07 0.74 -8.31
C LEU A 116 21.74 -0.01 -8.17
N VAL A 117 21.27 -0.60 -9.26
CA VAL A 117 20.05 -1.42 -9.23
C VAL A 117 20.38 -2.74 -8.51
N GLY A 118 20.00 -2.85 -7.24
CA GLY A 118 20.22 -4.03 -6.40
C GLY A 118 19.00 -4.96 -6.36
N SER A 119 19.19 -6.19 -5.88
CA SER A 119 18.13 -7.20 -5.72
C SER A 119 17.03 -6.81 -4.71
N HIS A 120 17.23 -5.72 -3.96
CA HIS A 120 16.29 -5.22 -2.94
C HIS A 120 15.49 -3.99 -3.40
N ASN A 121 15.66 -3.59 -4.67
CA ASN A 121 14.93 -2.50 -5.27
C ASN A 121 13.45 -2.89 -5.41
N HIS A 122 12.56 -1.90 -5.27
CA HIS A 122 11.12 -2.09 -5.44
C HIS A 122 10.59 -0.93 -6.29
N ASP A 123 9.74 -1.23 -7.27
CA ASP A 123 9.07 -0.20 -8.05
C ASP A 123 8.12 0.59 -7.15
N THR A 124 8.17 1.92 -7.21
CA THR A 124 7.26 2.78 -6.44
C THR A 124 6.26 3.40 -7.40
N ILE A 125 5.00 3.02 -7.25
CA ILE A 125 3.88 3.57 -8.03
C ILE A 125 2.99 4.35 -7.07
N SER A 126 2.73 5.62 -7.37
CA SER A 126 1.71 6.41 -6.67
C SER A 126 0.45 6.48 -7.51
N MET A 127 -0.70 6.19 -6.90
CA MET A 127 -2.01 6.40 -7.51
C MET A 127 -2.75 7.46 -6.71
N ALA A 128 -3.02 8.61 -7.32
CA ALA A 128 -3.89 9.64 -6.79
C ALA A 128 -5.23 9.52 -7.50
N VAL A 129 -6.31 9.39 -6.72
CA VAL A 129 -7.68 9.45 -7.22
C VAL A 129 -8.24 10.79 -6.75
N ILE A 130 -8.64 11.64 -7.71
CA ILE A 130 -9.27 12.95 -7.48
C ILE A 130 -10.78 12.76 -7.50
#